data_AF-L0E3D9-F1
#
_entry.id   AF-L0E3D9-F1
#
_cell.length_a   1.000
_cell.length_b   1.000
_cell.length_c   1.000
_cell.angle_alpha   90.00
_cell.angle_beta   90.00
_cell.angle_gamma   90.00
#
_symmetry.space_group_name_H-M   'P 1'
#
loop_
_entity.id
_entity.type
_entity.pdbx_description
1 polymer ?
#
loop_
_entity_poly.entity_id
_entity_poly.type
_entity_poly.pdbx_seq_one_letter_code
_entity_poly.pdbx_strand_id
1 'polypeptide(L)'
;MAQFLPEALPEWTRTLGETQTHAAMMFGGGMTAEATYASPDGVQVDIQLLAESPMAAMFANPALTGMMGQVRRINRVNFAVSPDGEIQGMVGGVLVQVSGSAAEVEKIAYLEKMDLRGLAAF
;
A
#
# COMPACT_ATOMS: atom_id res chain seq x y z
N MET A 1 -6.70 -5.37 9.64
CA MET A 1 -5.67 -4.84 8.72
C MET A 1 -5.65 -3.31 8.65
N ALA A 2 -6.79 -2.60 8.69
CA ALA A 2 -6.81 -1.13 8.65
C ALA A 2 -5.98 -0.41 9.74
N GLN A 3 -5.69 -1.05 10.87
CA GLN A 3 -4.78 -0.53 11.91
C GLN A 3 -3.34 -0.29 11.43
N PHE A 4 -2.91 -0.94 10.33
CA PHE A 4 -1.59 -0.75 9.74
C PHE A 4 -1.54 0.39 8.73
N LEU A 5 -2.69 0.96 8.37
CA LEU A 5 -2.76 2.15 7.53
C LEU A 5 -2.39 3.38 8.40
N PRO A 6 -1.49 4.24 7.92
CA PRO A 6 -0.93 5.32 8.73
C PRO A 6 -1.95 6.44 8.99
N GLU A 7 -1.69 7.23 10.02
CA GLU A 7 -2.34 8.54 10.19
C GLU A 7 -2.05 9.46 9.01
N ALA A 8 -2.91 10.44 8.77
CA ALA A 8 -2.67 11.45 7.74
C ALA A 8 -1.36 12.23 8.00
N LEU A 9 -0.73 12.72 6.93
CA LEU A 9 0.30 13.75 7.07
C LEU A 9 -0.34 15.05 7.60
N PRO A 10 0.44 15.99 8.18
CA PRO A 10 -0.09 17.28 8.62
C PRO A 10 -0.87 17.97 7.50
N GLU A 11 -2.04 18.53 7.81
CA GLU A 11 -2.97 19.16 6.87
C GLU A 11 -3.64 18.22 5.84
N TRP A 12 -3.26 16.94 5.79
CA TRP A 12 -3.94 15.97 4.94
C TRP A 12 -5.14 15.37 5.67
N THR A 13 -6.14 15.00 4.89
CA THR A 13 -7.30 14.26 5.37
C THR A 13 -7.14 12.78 5.05
N ARG A 14 -7.71 11.92 5.90
CA ARG A 14 -7.74 10.47 5.69
C ARG A 14 -9.18 9.99 5.64
N THR A 15 -9.51 9.25 4.60
CA THR A 15 -10.77 8.55 4.43
C THR A 15 -10.50 7.06 4.35
N LEU A 16 -11.08 6.29 5.26
CA LEU A 16 -11.03 4.83 5.21
C LEU A 16 -12.04 4.31 4.18
N GLY A 17 -11.65 3.30 3.39
CA GLY A 17 -12.59 2.61 2.50
C GLY A 17 -13.72 1.92 3.28
N GLU A 18 -14.96 2.07 2.82
CA GLU A 18 -16.16 1.71 3.58
C GLU A 18 -16.40 0.19 3.73
N THR A 19 -15.64 -0.69 3.07
CA THR A 19 -16.06 -2.10 2.98
C THR A 19 -14.93 -3.12 2.95
N GLN A 20 -14.15 -3.18 4.04
CA GLN A 20 -13.15 -4.23 4.29
C GLN A 20 -13.75 -5.66 4.14
N THR A 21 -15.03 -5.86 4.42
CA THR A 21 -15.69 -7.18 4.38
C THR A 21 -16.37 -7.50 3.04
N HIS A 22 -16.95 -6.52 2.33
CA HIS A 22 -17.63 -6.77 1.05
C HIS A 22 -16.65 -6.82 -0.13
N ALA A 23 -15.59 -6.01 -0.13
CA ALA A 23 -14.57 -6.05 -1.18
C ALA A 23 -13.81 -7.39 -1.18
N ALA A 24 -13.44 -7.90 0.00
CA ALA A 24 -12.86 -9.23 0.18
C ALA A 24 -13.72 -10.37 -0.41
N MET A 25 -15.03 -10.31 -0.23
CA MET A 25 -15.95 -11.31 -0.81
C MET A 25 -16.09 -11.20 -2.33
N MET A 26 -15.94 -10.00 -2.91
CA MET A 26 -16.08 -9.76 -4.34
C MET A 26 -14.80 -10.06 -5.14
N PHE A 27 -13.61 -9.97 -4.53
CA PHE A 27 -12.32 -10.30 -5.14
C PHE A 27 -11.84 -11.74 -4.92
N GLY A 28 -12.75 -12.65 -4.51
CA GLY A 28 -12.45 -14.08 -4.39
C GLY A 28 -11.83 -14.49 -3.06
N GLY A 29 -12.06 -13.72 -1.99
CA GLY A 29 -11.56 -13.97 -0.65
C GLY A 29 -10.30 -13.17 -0.30
N GLY A 30 -9.88 -13.27 0.96
CA GLY A 30 -8.71 -12.59 1.51
C GLY A 30 -9.07 -11.44 2.46
N MET A 31 -8.05 -10.75 2.97
CA MET A 31 -8.20 -9.58 3.83
C MET A 31 -7.77 -8.33 3.06
N THR A 32 -8.63 -7.30 3.04
CA THR A 32 -8.32 -6.02 2.41
C THR A 32 -8.42 -4.88 3.41
N ALA A 33 -7.62 -3.84 3.22
CA ALA A 33 -7.81 -2.54 3.86
C ALA A 33 -7.31 -1.44 2.94
N GLU A 34 -8.04 -0.33 2.89
CA GLU A 34 -7.66 0.81 2.05
C GLU A 34 -7.92 2.14 2.75
N ALA A 35 -7.11 3.13 2.40
CA ALA A 35 -7.33 4.52 2.78
C ALA A 35 -6.91 5.45 1.65
N THR A 36 -7.73 6.46 1.42
CA THR A 36 -7.41 7.61 0.56
C THR A 36 -6.99 8.77 1.46
N TYR A 37 -5.90 9.41 1.09
CA TYR A 37 -5.39 10.59 1.74
C TYR A 37 -5.42 11.75 0.76
N ALA A 38 -5.99 12.88 1.16
CA ALA A 38 -6.09 14.06 0.31
C ALA A 38 -5.44 15.28 0.97
N SER A 39 -4.56 15.93 0.22
CA SER A 39 -3.97 17.22 0.56
C SER A 39 -5.00 18.36 0.42
N PRO A 40 -4.73 19.53 1.01
CA PRO A 40 -5.55 20.73 0.80
C PRO A 40 -5.64 21.16 -0.68
N ASP A 41 -4.60 20.87 -1.47
CA ASP A 41 -4.49 21.23 -2.88
C ASP A 41 -5.15 20.21 -3.83
N GLY A 42 -5.82 19.19 -3.28
CA GLY A 42 -6.55 18.17 -4.05
C GLY A 42 -5.71 17.03 -4.60
N VAL A 43 -4.41 16.98 -4.24
CA VAL A 43 -3.52 15.86 -4.54
C VAL A 43 -3.83 14.67 -3.61
N GLN A 44 -3.74 13.45 -4.11
CA GLN A 44 -4.16 12.24 -3.42
C GLN A 44 -3.09 11.16 -3.33
N VAL A 45 -3.06 10.46 -2.20
CA VAL A 45 -2.35 9.20 -2.00
C VAL A 45 -3.38 8.14 -1.65
N ASP A 46 -3.37 7.02 -2.36
CA ASP A 46 -4.22 5.87 -2.08
C ASP A 46 -3.33 4.72 -1.61
N ILE A 47 -3.65 4.12 -0.45
CA ILE A 47 -2.93 2.96 0.08
C ILE A 47 -3.89 1.80 0.15
N GLN A 48 -3.52 0.68 -0.47
CA GLN A 48 -4.26 -0.57 -0.42
C GLN A 48 -3.38 -1.69 0.12
N LEU A 49 -3.95 -2.45 1.06
CA LEU A 49 -3.37 -3.64 1.67
C LEU A 49 -4.19 -4.84 1.26
N LEU A 50 -3.52 -5.88 0.77
CA LEU A 50 -4.16 -7.10 0.29
C LEU A 50 -3.41 -8.32 0.79
N ALA A 51 -4.04 -9.13 1.63
CA ALA A 51 -3.46 -10.36 2.15
C ALA A 51 -4.35 -11.57 1.87
N GLU A 52 -3.73 -12.75 1.90
CA GLU A 52 -4.41 -14.04 1.72
C GLU A 52 -5.27 -14.11 0.43
N SER A 53 -4.86 -13.37 -0.60
CA SER A 53 -5.55 -13.36 -1.90
C SER A 53 -4.70 -14.04 -2.97
N PRO A 54 -5.33 -14.65 -4.00
CA PRO A 54 -4.60 -15.18 -5.16
C PRO A 54 -3.71 -14.12 -5.82
N MET A 55 -4.16 -12.85 -5.81
CA MET A 55 -3.39 -11.73 -6.34
C MET A 55 -2.13 -11.48 -5.50
N ALA A 56 -2.24 -11.41 -4.18
CA ALA A 56 -1.07 -11.29 -3.30
C ALA A 56 -0.08 -12.45 -3.52
N ALA A 57 -0.58 -13.67 -3.70
CA ALA A 57 0.26 -14.85 -3.99
C ALA A 57 1.01 -14.73 -5.32
N MET A 58 0.41 -14.15 -6.36
CA MET A 58 1.09 -13.90 -7.65
C MET A 58 2.27 -12.92 -7.49
N PHE A 59 2.12 -11.89 -6.66
CA PHE A 59 3.16 -10.90 -6.39
C PHE A 59 4.20 -11.35 -5.37
N ALA A 60 4.11 -12.59 -4.85
CA ALA A 60 5.11 -13.15 -3.94
C ALA A 60 6.45 -13.48 -4.61
N ASN A 61 6.49 -13.50 -5.94
CA ASN A 61 7.72 -13.77 -6.66
C ASN A 61 8.59 -12.50 -6.79
N PRO A 62 9.77 -12.44 -6.16
CA PRO A 62 10.64 -11.25 -6.20
C PRO A 62 11.15 -10.92 -7.61
N ALA A 63 11.19 -11.90 -8.52
CA ALA A 63 11.57 -11.69 -9.92
C ALA A 63 10.59 -10.75 -10.64
N LEU A 64 9.31 -10.78 -10.26
CA LEU A 64 8.32 -9.87 -10.82
C LEU A 64 8.52 -8.45 -10.29
N THR A 65 8.85 -8.29 -9.00
CA THR A 65 9.08 -6.97 -8.38
C THR A 65 10.16 -6.16 -9.09
N GLY A 66 11.28 -6.79 -9.48
CA GLY A 66 12.36 -6.10 -10.21
C GLY A 66 12.02 -5.73 -11.66
N MET A 67 11.00 -6.37 -12.25
CA MET A 67 10.52 -6.04 -13.59
C MET A 67 9.48 -4.92 -13.58
N MET A 68 8.86 -4.64 -12.43
CA MET A 68 7.79 -3.63 -12.29
C MET A 68 8.33 -2.20 -12.20
N GLY A 69 9.60 -2.00 -11.81
CA GLY A 69 10.18 -0.66 -11.72
C GLY A 69 11.46 -0.57 -10.88
N GLN A 70 11.80 0.65 -10.47
CA GLN A 70 12.98 0.91 -9.64
C GLN A 70 12.75 0.39 -8.22
N VAL A 71 13.68 -0.41 -7.70
CA VAL A 71 13.59 -0.90 -6.32
C VAL A 71 14.07 0.18 -5.35
N ARG A 72 13.22 0.54 -4.38
CA ARG A 72 13.49 1.46 -3.26
C ARG A 72 13.34 0.71 -1.94
N ARG A 73 14.26 0.93 -1.01
CA ARG A 73 14.21 0.31 0.32
C ARG A 73 13.63 1.29 1.34
N ILE A 74 12.48 0.97 1.92
CA ILE A 74 11.74 1.81 2.87
C ILE A 74 11.51 0.97 4.12
N ASN A 75 11.93 1.45 5.30
CA ASN A 75 11.75 0.75 6.57
C ASN A 75 12.17 -0.75 6.56
N ARG A 76 13.22 -1.08 5.78
CA ARG A 76 13.79 -2.44 5.59
C ARG A 76 12.97 -3.37 4.68
N VAL A 77 11.91 -2.88 4.06
CA VAL A 77 11.16 -3.56 3.00
C VAL A 77 11.60 -3.02 1.65
N ASN A 78 11.69 -3.88 0.65
CA ASN A 78 11.93 -3.47 -0.74
C ASN A 78 10.60 -3.25 -1.45
N PHE A 79 10.41 -2.06 -2.00
CA PHE A 79 9.28 -1.69 -2.84
C PHE A 79 9.77 -1.44 -4.26
N ALA A 80 8.99 -1.84 -5.26
CA ALA A 80 9.17 -1.39 -6.63
C ALA A 80 8.39 -0.10 -6.85
N VAL A 81 9.03 0.87 -7.48
CA VAL A 81 8.42 2.12 -7.95
C VAL A 81 8.33 2.06 -9.46
N SER A 82 7.12 1.99 -9.99
CA SER A 82 6.88 1.96 -11.43
C SER A 82 7.13 3.34 -12.06
N PRO A 83 7.32 3.42 -13.40
CA PRO A 83 7.60 4.68 -14.08
C PRO A 83 6.50 5.75 -13.97
N ASP A 84 5.27 5.36 -13.66
CA ASP A 84 4.12 6.22 -13.37
C ASP A 84 4.05 6.67 -11.89
N GLY A 85 4.98 6.20 -11.05
CA GLY A 85 5.09 6.59 -9.65
C GLY A 85 4.16 5.82 -8.71
N GLU A 86 3.60 4.69 -9.13
CA GLU A 86 2.99 3.74 -8.19
C GLU A 86 4.07 2.96 -7.44
N ILE A 87 3.79 2.64 -6.18
CA ILE A 87 4.73 1.93 -5.30
C ILE A 87 4.08 0.65 -4.83
N GLN A 88 4.74 -0.48 -5.06
CA GLN A 88 4.23 -1.78 -4.65
C GLN A 88 5.29 -2.65 -3.99
N GLY A 89 4.92 -3.42 -2.99
CA GLY A 89 5.85 -4.29 -2.28
C GLY A 89 5.13 -5.35 -1.45
N MET A 90 5.84 -6.45 -1.18
CA MET A 90 5.35 -7.51 -0.31
C MET A 90 5.92 -7.38 1.10
N VAL A 91 5.05 -7.45 2.10
CA VAL A 91 5.36 -7.32 3.52
C VAL A 91 4.69 -8.47 4.27
N GLY A 92 5.44 -9.51 4.64
CA GLY A 92 4.92 -10.66 5.39
C GLY A 92 3.78 -11.43 4.72
N GLY A 93 3.67 -11.40 3.39
CA GLY A 93 2.54 -12.00 2.66
C GLY A 93 1.37 -11.03 2.42
N VAL A 94 1.47 -9.80 2.91
CA VAL A 94 0.58 -8.70 2.54
C VAL A 94 1.18 -7.94 1.36
N LEU A 95 0.43 -7.81 0.28
CA LEU A 95 0.74 -6.91 -0.81
C LEU A 95 0.32 -5.49 -0.40
N VAL A 96 1.29 -4.58 -0.41
CA VAL A 96 1.09 -3.15 -0.16
C VAL A 96 1.20 -2.43 -1.49
N GLN A 97 0.20 -1.63 -1.83
CA GLN A 97 0.17 -0.79 -3.01
C GLN A 97 -0.10 0.64 -2.60
N VAL A 98 0.62 1.58 -3.22
CA VAL A 98 0.46 3.02 -3.02
C VAL A 98 0.39 3.69 -4.38
N SER A 99 -0.72 4.37 -4.64
CA SER A 99 -1.00 5.06 -5.90
C SER A 99 -1.57 6.45 -5.62
N GLY A 100 -2.16 7.09 -6.63
CA GLY A 100 -2.70 8.44 -6.56
C GLY A 100 -1.83 9.49 -7.26
N SER A 101 -2.33 10.72 -7.31
CA SER A 101 -1.71 11.86 -8.02
C SER A 101 -0.51 12.47 -7.30
N ALA A 102 -0.28 12.10 -6.05
CA ALA A 102 0.83 12.57 -5.24
C ALA A 102 2.21 12.21 -5.80
N ALA A 103 3.19 13.05 -5.47
CA ALA A 103 4.57 12.79 -5.82
C ALA A 103 5.09 11.55 -5.07
N GLU A 104 6.09 10.86 -5.64
CA GLU A 104 6.72 9.68 -5.02
C GLU A 104 7.17 9.96 -3.58
N VAL A 105 7.70 11.16 -3.31
CA VAL A 105 8.17 11.55 -1.97
C VAL A 105 7.05 11.54 -0.92
N GLU A 106 5.83 11.94 -1.28
CA GLU A 106 4.68 11.97 -0.38
C GLU A 106 4.16 10.55 -0.13
N LYS A 107 4.11 9.73 -1.19
CA LYS A 107 3.77 8.30 -1.11
C LYS A 107 4.76 7.55 -0.20
N ILE A 108 6.06 7.82 -0.34
CA ILE A 108 7.10 7.25 0.52
C ILE A 108 6.95 7.72 1.97
N ALA A 109 6.66 9.00 2.21
CA ALA A 109 6.46 9.52 3.56
C ALA A 109 5.33 8.81 4.33
N TYR A 110 4.27 8.40 3.62
CA TYR A 110 3.23 7.54 4.21
C TYR A 110 3.74 6.14 4.56
N LEU A 111 4.48 5.49 3.65
CA LEU A 111 5.09 4.17 3.90
C LEU A 111 6.08 4.21 5.08
N GLU A 112 6.80 5.31 5.26
CA GLU A 112 7.73 5.50 6.38
C GLU A 112 7.02 5.58 7.74
N LYS A 113 5.78 6.06 7.77
CA LYS A 113 4.94 6.10 8.99
C LYS A 113 4.24 4.78 9.30
N MET A 114 4.16 3.85 8.35
CA MET A 114 3.52 2.55 8.56
C MET A 114 4.34 1.64 9.47
N ASP A 115 3.66 0.88 10.32
CA ASP A 115 4.28 -0.23 11.05
C ASP A 115 4.44 -1.45 10.12
N LEU A 116 5.42 -1.37 9.22
CA LEU A 116 5.73 -2.46 8.29
C LEU A 116 6.26 -3.71 9.00
N ARG A 117 6.79 -3.58 10.23
CA ARG A 117 7.25 -4.74 11.01
C ARG A 117 6.08 -5.50 11.59
N GLY A 118 5.13 -4.78 12.20
CA GLY A 118 3.88 -5.36 12.66
C GLY A 118 3.10 -6.00 11.51
N LEU A 119 3.04 -5.32 10.35
CA LEU A 119 2.42 -5.87 9.15
C LEU A 119 3.13 -7.13 8.65
N ALA A 120 4.46 -7.19 8.73
CA ALA A 120 5.22 -8.35 8.29
C ALA A 120 5.05 -9.60 9.19
N ALA A 121 4.57 -9.40 10.43
CA ALA A 121 4.37 -10.45 11.43
C ALA A 121 2.89 -10.83 11.61
N PHE A 122 1.99 -10.17 10.87
CA PHE A 122 0.56 -10.44 10.84
C PHE A 122 0.25 -11.69 10.01
#